data_AF-A0A8F1WG33-F1
#
_entry.id   AF-A0A8F1WG33-F1
#
_cell.length_a   1.000
_cell.length_b   1.000
_cell.length_c   1.000
_cell.angle_alpha   90.00
_cell.angle_beta   90.00
_cell.angle_gamma   90.00
#
_symmetry.space_group_name_H-M   'P 1'
#
loop_
_entity.id
_entity.type
_entity.pdbx_description
1 polymer ?
#
loop_
_entity_poly.entity_id
_entity_poly.type
_entity_poly.pdbx_seq_one_letter_code
_entity_poly.pdbx_strand_id
1 'polypeptide(L)' 'MVFEWSEEKRLKVLKERNLDFLKARYLFDGRHLHTVPSPRGEEERWVSIGRNRRSICCRCMDAT' A
#
# COMPACT_ATOMS: atom_id res chain seq x y z
N MET A 1 4.72 11.76 9.54
CA MET A 1 3.36 11.47 9.04
C MET A 1 2.82 10.30 9.83
N VAL A 2 1.63 10.44 10.43
CA VAL A 2 0.96 9.36 11.16
C VAL A 2 -0.05 8.73 10.21
N PHE A 3 -0.06 7.40 10.12
CA PHE A 3 -1.02 6.64 9.32
C PHE A 3 -1.91 5.84 10.26
N GLU A 4 -3.21 5.83 9.99
CA GLU A 4 -4.20 5.06 10.73
C GLU A 4 -4.96 4.14 9.76
N TRP A 5 -5.25 2.93 10.20
CA TRP A 5 -6.09 1.97 9.50
C TRP A 5 -6.74 1.01 10.49
N SER A 6 -7.85 0.39 10.06
CA SER A 6 -8.38 -0.79 10.73
C SER A 6 -7.48 -2.00 10.46
N GLU A 7 -7.09 -2.73 11.50
CA GLU A 7 -6.28 -3.96 11.37
C GLU A 7 -7.01 -5.05 10.57
N GLU A 8 -8.34 -5.16 10.69
CA GLU A 8 -9.13 -6.11 9.90
C GLU A 8 -9.00 -5.82 8.40
N LYS A 9 -9.02 -4.54 8.03
CA LYS A 9 -8.82 -4.11 6.64
C LYS A 9 -7.40 -4.41 6.16
N ARG A 10 -6.39 -4.19 7.02
CA ARG A 10 -4.99 -4.53 6.70
C ARG A 10 -4.83 -6.02 6.43
N LEU A 11 -5.35 -6.88 7.30
CA LEU A 11 -5.28 -8.34 7.14
C LEU A 11 -6.02 -8.82 5.89
N LYS A 12 -7.21 -8.27 5.63
CA LYS A 12 -7.99 -8.57 4.41
C LYS A 12 -7.21 -8.21 3.14
N VAL A 13 -6.64 -7.00 3.07
CA VAL A 13 -5.88 -6.55 1.90
C VAL A 13 -4.57 -7.32 1.74
N LEU A 14 -3.91 -7.67 2.85
CA LEU A 14 -2.73 -8.54 2.82
C LEU A 14 -3.06 -9.91 2.22
N LYS A 15 -4.18 -10.52 2.63
CA LYS A 15 -4.61 -11.81 2.10
C LYS A 15 -5.04 -11.73 0.63
N GLU A 16 -5.83 -10.73 0.25
CA GLU A 16 -6.42 -10.62 -1.08
C GLU A 16 -5.48 -10.07 -2.16
N ARG A 17 -4.55 -9.19 -1.76
CA ARG A 17 -3.72 -8.41 -2.69
C ARG A 17 -2.22 -8.57 -2.42
N ASN A 18 -1.83 -9.31 -1.38
CA ASN A 18 -0.44 -9.42 -0.92
C ASN A 18 0.21 -8.04 -0.65
N LEU A 19 -0.58 -7.09 -0.15
CA LEU A 19 -0.17 -5.72 0.15
C LEU A 19 -0.28 -5.45 1.65
N ASP A 20 0.85 -5.14 2.29
CA ASP A 20 0.90 -4.75 3.69
C ASP A 20 0.96 -3.22 3.85
N PHE A 21 0.05 -2.66 4.62
CA PHE A 21 0.00 -1.21 4.91
C PHE A 21 1.24 -0.74 5.69
N LEU A 22 1.83 -1.60 6.53
CA LEU A 22 3.11 -1.29 7.19
C LEU A 22 4.24 -1.09 6.18
N LYS A 23 4.19 -1.76 5.02
CA LYS A 23 5.17 -1.57 3.95
C LYS A 23 4.78 -0.39 3.05
N ALA A 24 3.48 -0.16 2.85
CA ALA A 24 2.98 0.97 2.07
C ALA A 24 3.41 2.33 2.65
N ARG A 25 3.61 2.44 3.98
CA ARG A 25 4.12 3.69 4.59
C ARG A 25 5.46 4.15 4.00
N TYR A 26 6.30 3.24 3.53
CA TYR A 26 7.58 3.57 2.89
C TYR A 26 7.43 4.19 1.50
N LEU A 27 6.22 4.19 0.94
CA LEU A 27 5.90 4.92 -0.29
C LEU A 27 5.91 6.44 -0.05
N PHE A 28 5.66 6.87 1.19
CA PHE A 28 5.57 8.27 1.61
C PHE A 28 6.87 8.77 2.26
N ASP A 29 8.02 8.27 1.79
CA ASP A 29 9.34 8.58 2.35
C ASP A 29 10.04 9.78 1.69
N GLY A 30 9.29 10.62 0.97
CA GLY A 30 9.79 11.81 0.27
C GLY A 30 10.14 11.58 -1.20
N ARG A 31 10.02 10.35 -1.71
CA ARG A 31 10.16 10.05 -3.15
C ARG A 31 8.96 10.55 -3.97
N HIS A 32 9.16 10.71 -5.28
CA HIS A 32 8.10 11.17 -6.18
C HIS A 32 6.87 10.24 -6.14
N LEU A 33 5.71 10.84 -5.94
CA LEU A 33 4.43 10.18 -5.73
C LEU A 33 3.37 10.91 -6.56
N HIS A 34 2.68 10.16 -7.42
CA HIS A 34 1.52 10.70 -8.14
C HIS A 34 0.27 10.44 -7.32
N THR A 35 -0.37 11.51 -6.82
CA THR A 35 -1.62 11.40 -6.06
C THR A 35 -2.75 11.99 -6.89
N VAL A 36 -3.79 11.21 -7.15
CA VAL A 36 -4.94 11.59 -7.96
C VAL A 36 -6.23 11.35 -7.19
N PRO A 37 -7.30 12.13 -7.44
CA PRO A 37 -8.60 11.84 -6.87
C PRO A 37 -9.10 10.49 -7.36
N SER A 38 -9.70 9.70 -6.46
CA SER A 38 -10.33 8.45 -6.81
C SER A 38 -11.73 8.71 -7.36
N PRO A 39 -12.11 8.17 -8.52
CA PRO A 39 -13.46 8.32 -9.05
C PRO A 39 -14.50 7.44 -8.34
N ARG A 40 -14.11 6.73 -7.26
CA ARG A 40 -14.97 5.76 -6.57
C ARG A 40 -15.53 6.32 -5.26
N GLY A 41 -16.85 6.41 -5.18
CA GLY A 41 -17.62 6.75 -3.99
C GLY A 41 -18.19 8.17 -4.02
N GLU A 42 -19.04 8.47 -3.04
CA GLU A 42 -19.61 9.82 -2.82
C GLU A 42 -18.71 10.71 -1.95
N GLU A 43 -17.66 10.14 -1.35
CA GLU A 43 -16.71 10.82 -0.47
C GLU A 43 -15.39 11.13 -1.18
N GLU A 44 -14.72 12.21 -0.79
CA GLU A 44 -13.38 12.54 -1.27
C GLU A 44 -12.36 11.46 -0.90
N ARG A 45 -11.84 10.78 -1.91
CA ARG A 45 -10.84 9.72 -1.77
C ARG A 45 -9.68 10.01 -2.70
N TRP A 46 -8.48 9.66 -2.28
CA TRP A 46 -7.26 9.88 -3.04
C TRP A 46 -6.53 8.55 -3.27
N VAL A 47 -5.93 8.40 -4.44
CA VAL A 47 -5.07 7.27 -4.81
C VAL A 47 -3.67 7.79 -5.05
N SER A 48 -2.70 7.25 -4.30
CA SER A 48 -1.28 7.56 -4.48
C SER A 48 -0.58 6.39 -5.18
N ILE A 49 0.16 6.71 -6.25
CA ILE A 49 0.89 5.78 -7.10
C ILE A 49 2.37 6.16 -7.05
N GLY A 50 3.21 5.22 -6.65
CA GLY A 50 4.65 5.43 -6.56
C GLY A 50 5.40 4.12 -6.68
N ARG A 51 6.72 4.21 -6.89
CA ARG A 51 7.57 3.03 -7.07
C ARG A 51 8.08 2.51 -5.73
N ASN A 52 7.51 1.40 -5.26
CA ASN A 52 8.01 0.72 -4.07
C ASN A 52 9.21 -0.18 -4.42
N ARG A 53 10.43 0.37 -4.35
CA ARG A 53 11.67 -0.41 -4.60
C ARG A 53 12.03 -1.42 -3.48
N ARG A 54 11.25 -1.49 -2.39
CA ARG A 54 11.50 -2.40 -1.26
C ARG A 54 10.46 -3.53 -1.14
N SER A 55 9.78 -3.86 -2.23
CA SER A 55 9.09 -5.14 -2.33
C SER A 55 10.13 -6.25 -2.51
N ILE A 56 10.52 -6.91 -1.41
CA ILE A 56 10.93 -8.31 -1.52
C ILE A 56 9.75 -9.00 -2.23
N CYS A 57 10.03 -9.51 -3.43
CA CYS A 57 9.13 -10.38 -4.13
C CYS A 57 8.83 -11.57 -3.19
N CYS A 58 7.59 -11.72 -2.71
CA CYS A 58 7.21 -12.91 -1.93
C CYS A 58 7.33 -14.21 -2.74
N ARG A 59 7.71 -14.15 -4.03
CA ARG A 59 7.92 -15.31 -4.91
C ARG A 59 9.32 -15.93 -4.82
N CYS A 60 10.15 -15.51 -3.86
CA CYS A 60 11.50 -16.08 -3.65
C CYS A 60 11.66 -16.84 -2.33
N MET A 61 10.57 -17.17 -1.63
CA MET A 61 10.62 -17.83 -0.31
C MET A 61 10.08 -19.27 -0.32
N ASP A 62 10.22 -19.98 -1.44
CA ASP A 62 10.07 -21.43 -1.54
C ASP A 62 11.23 -22.00 -2.37
N ALA A 63 12.38 -22.18 -1.74
CA ALA A 63 13.44 -23.06 -2.21
C ALA A 63 14.35 -23.39 -1.02
N THR A 64 13.92 -24.34 -0.19
CA THR A 64 14.66 -25.55 0.22
C THR A 64 13.76 -26.35 1.15
#